data_AF-A0A372QU89-F1
#
_entry.id   AF-A0A372QU89-F1
#
_cell.length_a   1.000
_cell.length_b   1.000
_cell.length_c   1.000
_cell.angle_alpha   90.00
_cell.angle_beta   90.00
_cell.angle_gamma   90.00
#
_symmetry.space_group_name_H-M   'P 1'
#
loop_
_entity.id
_entity.type
_entity.pdbx_description
1 polymer ?
#
loop_
_entity_poly.entity_id
_entity_poly.type
_entity_poly.pdbx_seq_one_letter_code
_entity_poly.pdbx_strand_id
1 'polypeptide(L)'
;MIQTPDKNTNMFIDIKTSLFAIYLFLAGDSSALSNWSYADNPSIAILIVLFSLLVVVYLMNLLIGLLNNAIEEDNNRISYLLQKAEILTEIELFYLLPHQRRWDTWFPEVIHYYADADKTRIEIERLIKEGEWDNKEFIKMQEKLLEQLQIKHNPNGNVVILEKLSALEKLETSYHEKLEKLDKLETLEKSYCEKSEKIDKLEILVYNLITGIMDSVLLLDRPV
;
A
#
# COMPACT_ATOMS: atom_id res chain seq x y z
N MET A 1 9.23 43.87 47.25
CA MET A 1 9.47 42.43 47.48
C MET A 1 9.79 41.83 46.12
N ILE A 2 11.04 41.50 45.85
CA ILE A 2 11.47 40.89 44.57
C ILE A 2 11.15 39.41 44.71
N GLN A 3 10.16 38.91 43.96
CA GLN A 3 9.90 37.47 43.90
C GLN A 3 11.08 36.79 43.19
N THR A 4 11.66 35.78 43.83
CA THR A 4 12.55 34.84 43.14
C THR A 4 11.70 34.04 42.15
N PRO A 5 12.10 33.92 40.87
CA PRO A 5 11.30 33.23 39.87
C PRO A 5 11.11 31.76 40.28
N ASP A 6 9.87 31.38 40.57
CA ASP A 6 9.47 29.99 40.78
C ASP A 6 9.48 29.25 39.42
N LYS A 7 9.63 27.92 39.46
CA LYS A 7 9.59 27.04 38.28
C LYS A 7 8.32 27.22 37.43
N ASN A 8 7.24 27.75 38.03
CA ASN A 8 5.98 28.08 37.35
C ASN A 8 5.89 29.52 36.82
N THR A 9 6.89 30.38 37.07
CA THR A 9 6.88 31.80 36.67
C THR A 9 7.54 32.03 35.30
N ASN A 10 8.41 31.14 34.82
CA ASN A 10 9.02 31.30 33.49
C ASN A 10 9.06 29.98 32.73
N MET A 11 8.25 29.87 31.69
CA MET A 11 8.14 28.65 30.88
C MET A 11 9.37 28.41 29.98
N PHE A 12 10.29 29.36 29.85
CA PHE A 12 11.49 29.22 29.01
C PHE A 12 12.74 28.71 29.75
N ILE A 13 12.60 28.28 31.01
CA ILE A 13 13.72 27.74 31.81
C ILE A 13 14.17 26.37 31.29
N ASP A 14 13.22 25.49 30.97
CA ASP A 14 13.48 24.14 30.45
C ASP A 14 13.07 24.02 28.98
N ILE A 15 13.79 23.21 28.20
CA ILE A 15 13.50 23.00 26.77
C ILE A 15 12.07 22.46 26.57
N LYS A 16 11.61 21.55 27.42
CA LYS A 16 10.27 20.94 27.31
C LYS A 16 9.16 21.97 27.54
N THR A 17 9.29 22.82 28.54
CA THR A 17 8.33 23.88 28.85
C THR A 17 8.41 25.00 27.82
N SER A 18 9.61 25.26 27.28
CA SER A 18 9.82 26.24 26.21
C SER A 18 9.13 25.84 24.91
N LEU A 19 9.24 24.56 24.51
CA LEU A 19 8.50 24.02 23.36
C LEU A 19 6.98 24.12 23.55
N PHE A 20 6.49 23.83 24.76
CA PHE A 20 5.07 23.97 25.09
C PHE A 20 4.63 25.44 25.05
N ALA A 21 5.44 26.37 25.53
CA ALA A 21 5.20 27.81 25.43
C ALA A 21 5.11 28.29 23.98
N ILE A 22 5.98 27.79 23.09
CA ILE A 22 5.91 28.10 21.65
C ILE A 22 4.63 27.55 21.03
N TYR A 23 4.21 26.34 21.40
CA TYR A 23 2.94 25.76 20.93
C TYR A 23 1.72 26.58 21.39
N LEU A 24 1.68 26.98 22.67
CA LEU A 24 0.63 27.87 23.18
C LEU A 24 0.59 29.19 22.40
N PHE A 25 1.77 29.77 22.14
CA PHE A 25 1.88 30.99 21.36
C PHE A 25 1.39 30.82 19.92
N LEU A 26 1.68 29.68 19.28
CA LEU A 26 1.17 29.34 17.94
C LEU A 26 -0.35 29.20 17.92
N ALA A 27 -0.96 28.70 19.00
CA ALA A 27 -2.40 28.60 19.19
C ALA A 27 -3.07 29.95 19.56
N GLY A 28 -2.29 31.02 19.75
CA GLY A 28 -2.76 32.36 20.09
C GLY A 28 -2.80 32.67 21.59
N ASP A 29 -2.29 31.78 22.45
CA ASP A 29 -2.19 32.00 23.88
C ASP A 29 -0.85 32.69 24.24
N SER A 30 -0.92 33.96 24.62
CA SER A 30 0.23 34.77 25.04
C SER A 30 0.58 34.65 26.53
N SER A 31 -0.10 33.79 27.29
CA SER A 31 0.11 33.64 28.74
C SER A 31 1.55 33.27 29.09
N ALA A 32 2.22 32.50 28.23
CA ALA A 32 3.62 32.11 28.39
C ALA A 32 4.62 33.28 28.30
N LEU A 33 4.21 34.40 27.67
CA LEU A 33 5.02 35.60 27.48
C LEU A 33 4.70 36.70 28.51
N SER A 34 3.63 36.53 29.30
CA SER A 34 3.12 37.55 30.23
C SER A 34 4.14 37.97 31.31
N ASN A 35 5.07 37.08 31.66
CA ASN A 35 6.08 37.31 32.68
C ASN A 35 7.32 38.08 32.17
N TRP A 36 7.36 38.44 30.88
CA TRP A 36 8.48 39.19 30.29
C TRP A 36 8.14 40.67 30.10
N SER A 37 8.95 41.54 30.68
CA SER A 37 8.88 42.99 30.44
C SER A 37 9.50 43.32 29.07
N TYR A 38 8.67 43.79 28.14
CA TYR A 38 9.09 44.19 26.79
C TYR A 38 10.02 45.42 26.78
N ALA A 39 9.92 46.27 27.80
CA ALA A 39 10.72 47.50 27.92
C ALA A 39 12.17 47.22 28.31
N ASP A 40 12.41 46.17 29.10
CA ASP A 40 13.73 45.88 29.66
C ASP A 40 14.59 45.03 28.71
N ASN A 41 13.98 44.38 27.70
CA ASN A 41 14.66 43.44 26.81
C ASN A 41 14.22 43.61 25.34
N PRO A 42 14.81 44.58 24.60
CA PRO A 42 14.40 44.87 23.22
C PRO A 42 14.55 43.67 22.28
N SER A 43 15.53 42.80 22.52
CA SER A 43 15.75 41.60 21.70
C SER A 43 14.58 40.61 21.74
N ILE A 44 13.93 40.44 22.90
CA ILE A 44 12.77 39.55 23.05
C ILE A 44 11.57 40.13 22.30
N ALA A 45 11.37 41.44 22.39
CA ALA A 45 10.31 42.12 21.65
C ALA A 45 10.48 41.94 20.14
N ILE A 46 11.70 42.12 19.61
CA ILE A 46 12.00 41.90 18.19
C ILE A 46 11.72 40.44 17.79
N LEU A 47 12.15 39.46 18.60
CA LEU A 47 11.93 38.04 18.32
C LEU A 47 10.44 37.69 18.27
N ILE A 48 9.63 38.21 19.21
CA ILE A 48 8.18 37.97 19.26
C ILE A 48 7.50 38.55 18.03
N VAL A 49 7.85 39.79 17.64
CA VAL A 49 7.29 40.44 16.44
C VAL A 49 7.64 39.64 15.19
N LEU A 50 8.90 39.24 15.03
CA LEU A 50 9.36 38.48 13.87
C LEU A 50 8.73 37.09 13.81
N PHE A 51 8.66 36.40 14.94
CA PHE A 51 8.03 35.08 15.03
C PHE A 51 6.53 35.16 14.74
N SER A 52 5.83 36.19 15.25
CA SER A 52 4.40 36.41 14.97
C SER A 52 4.16 36.67 13.48
N LEU A 53 5.03 37.47 12.84
CA LEU A 53 4.95 37.73 11.40
C LEU A 53 5.15 36.44 10.60
N LEU A 54 6.11 35.59 10.98
CA LEU A 54 6.33 34.30 10.34
C LEU A 54 5.10 33.39 10.45
N VAL A 55 4.53 33.25 11.65
CA VAL A 55 3.34 32.40 11.86
C VAL A 55 2.16 32.91 11.03
N VAL A 56 1.81 34.19 11.15
CA VAL A 56 0.61 34.75 10.52
C VAL A 56 0.76 34.84 9.01
N VAL A 57 1.90 35.33 8.51
CA VAL A 57 2.08 35.58 7.07
C VAL A 57 2.52 34.33 6.32
N TYR A 58 3.40 33.51 6.91
CA TYR A 58 3.97 32.37 6.20
C TYR A 58 3.25 31.08 6.56
N LEU A 59 3.22 30.70 7.84
CA LEU A 59 2.74 29.36 8.23
C LEU A 59 1.23 29.19 8.02
N MET A 60 0.41 30.15 8.43
CA MET A 60 -1.05 30.07 8.28
C MET A 60 -1.47 30.09 6.81
N ASN A 61 -0.88 30.97 6.01
CA ASN A 61 -1.18 31.05 4.57
C ASN A 61 -0.73 29.80 3.81
N LEU A 62 0.45 29.24 4.16
CA LEU A 62 0.92 27.98 3.60
C LEU A 62 -0.01 26.83 3.98
N LEU A 63 -0.39 26.72 5.26
CA LEU A 63 -1.25 25.65 5.75
C LEU A 63 -2.64 25.71 5.09
N ILE A 64 -3.22 26.90 4.98
CA ILE A 64 -4.50 27.11 4.29
C ILE A 64 -4.39 26.74 2.81
N GLY A 65 -3.31 27.12 2.14
CA GLY A 65 -3.08 26.79 0.73
C GLY A 65 -2.94 25.28 0.49
N LEU A 66 -2.15 24.60 1.32
CA LEU A 66 -2.00 23.14 1.26
C LEU A 66 -3.30 22.42 1.57
N LEU A 67 -4.04 22.87 2.59
CA LEU A 67 -5.31 22.28 2.97
C LEU A 67 -6.35 22.47 1.87
N ASN A 68 -6.41 23.65 1.25
CA ASN A 68 -7.32 23.90 0.14
C ASN A 68 -7.03 22.96 -1.05
N ASN A 69 -5.75 22.77 -1.39
CA ASN A 69 -5.36 21.86 -2.47
C ASN A 69 -5.75 20.41 -2.17
N ALA A 70 -5.52 19.93 -0.95
CA ALA A 70 -5.92 18.58 -0.55
C ALA A 70 -7.45 18.39 -0.54
N ILE A 71 -8.20 19.40 -0.09
CA ILE A 71 -9.68 19.37 -0.14
C ILE A 71 -10.17 19.36 -1.59
N GLU A 72 -9.54 20.10 -2.50
CA GLU A 72 -9.94 20.15 -3.90
C GLU A 72 -9.74 18.79 -4.60
N GLU A 73 -8.66 18.08 -4.29
CA GLU A 73 -8.39 16.73 -4.79
C GLU A 73 -9.40 15.69 -4.28
N ASP A 74 -9.79 15.77 -2.99
CA ASP A 74 -10.72 14.83 -2.35
C ASP A 74 -12.20 15.21 -2.44
N ASN A 75 -12.55 16.40 -2.94
CA ASN A 75 -13.94 16.82 -3.19
C ASN A 75 -14.51 16.16 -4.45
N ASN A 76 -14.33 14.85 -4.57
CA ASN A 76 -14.86 14.05 -5.65
C ASN A 76 -16.16 13.38 -5.20
N ARG A 77 -17.27 13.81 -5.80
CA ARG A 77 -18.60 13.21 -5.60
C ARG A 77 -18.60 11.69 -5.86
N ILE A 78 -17.76 11.21 -6.78
CA ILE A 78 -17.63 9.78 -7.09
C ILE A 78 -17.00 9.04 -5.91
N SER A 79 -15.90 9.54 -5.36
CA SER A 79 -15.26 8.96 -4.17
C SER A 79 -16.20 8.92 -2.97
N TYR A 80 -17.00 9.97 -2.76
CA TYR A 80 -18.03 9.98 -1.71
C TYR A 80 -19.08 8.88 -1.91
N LEU A 81 -19.59 8.72 -3.14
CA LEU A 81 -20.58 7.68 -3.44
C LEU A 81 -19.99 6.27 -3.32
N LEU A 82 -18.72 6.08 -3.70
CA LEU A 82 -18.01 4.83 -3.56
C LEU A 82 -17.84 4.44 -2.08
N GLN A 83 -17.33 5.34 -1.25
CA GLN A 83 -17.22 5.12 0.20
C GLN A 83 -18.57 4.83 0.83
N LYS A 84 -19.62 5.56 0.42
CA LYS A 84 -20.97 5.31 0.90
C LYS A 84 -21.49 3.90 0.53
N ALA A 85 -21.18 3.42 -0.68
CA ALA A 85 -21.55 2.08 -1.14
C ALA A 85 -20.75 0.97 -0.41
N GLU A 86 -19.47 1.21 -0.17
CA GLU A 86 -18.60 0.31 0.60
C GLU A 86 -19.11 0.14 2.03
N ILE A 87 -19.38 1.25 2.74
CA ILE A 87 -19.95 1.25 4.09
C ILE A 87 -21.32 0.55 4.09
N LEU A 88 -22.16 0.79 3.07
CA LEU A 88 -23.47 0.15 2.99
C LEU A 88 -23.33 -1.37 2.83
N THR A 89 -22.39 -1.83 2.00
CA THR A 89 -22.11 -3.25 1.79
C THR A 89 -21.57 -3.91 3.05
N GLU A 90 -20.71 -3.21 3.80
CA GLU A 90 -20.20 -3.67 5.10
C GLU A 90 -21.34 -3.82 6.11
N ILE A 91 -22.25 -2.85 6.19
CA ILE A 91 -23.44 -2.91 7.03
C ILE A 91 -24.33 -4.10 6.62
N GLU A 92 -24.58 -4.27 5.32
CA GLU A 92 -25.41 -5.36 4.80
C GLU A 92 -24.82 -6.74 5.10
N LEU A 93 -23.50 -6.89 4.97
CA LEU A 93 -22.83 -8.17 5.13
C LEU A 93 -22.62 -8.56 6.59
N PHE A 94 -22.22 -7.62 7.44
CA PHE A 94 -21.81 -7.91 8.83
C PHE A 94 -22.85 -7.58 9.89
N TYR A 95 -23.74 -6.62 9.65
CA TYR A 95 -24.63 -6.08 10.68
C TYR A 95 -26.11 -6.42 10.48
N LEU A 96 -26.52 -6.89 9.29
CA LEU A 96 -27.93 -7.24 9.00
C LEU A 96 -28.20 -8.74 9.02
N LEU A 97 -29.29 -9.13 9.69
CA LEU A 97 -29.80 -10.51 9.69
C LEU A 97 -30.42 -10.87 8.32
N PRO A 98 -30.44 -12.16 7.94
CA PRO A 98 -31.01 -12.60 6.66
C PRO A 98 -32.44 -12.15 6.40
N HIS A 99 -33.25 -11.98 7.44
CA HIS A 99 -34.63 -11.52 7.29
C HIS A 99 -34.72 -10.00 7.04
N GLN A 100 -33.79 -9.20 7.58
CA GLN A 100 -33.75 -7.74 7.40
C GLN A 100 -33.32 -7.37 5.97
N ARG A 101 -32.42 -8.17 5.39
CA ARG A 101 -32.00 -8.03 3.97
C ARG A 101 -33.10 -8.36 2.95
N ARG A 102 -34.20 -8.98 3.39
CA ARG A 102 -35.35 -9.32 2.54
C ARG A 102 -36.58 -8.45 2.83
N TRP A 103 -36.39 -7.34 3.54
CA TRP A 103 -37.45 -6.37 3.73
C TRP A 103 -37.52 -5.43 2.54
N ASP A 104 -38.54 -5.60 1.70
CA ASP A 104 -38.78 -4.83 0.48
C ASP A 104 -38.85 -3.32 0.73
N THR A 105 -39.25 -2.90 1.93
CA THR A 105 -39.30 -1.49 2.34
C THR A 105 -37.92 -0.86 2.57
N TRP A 106 -36.90 -1.66 2.89
CA TRP A 106 -35.52 -1.19 3.11
C TRP A 106 -34.60 -1.53 1.93
N PHE A 107 -34.85 -2.66 1.27
CA PHE A 107 -34.12 -3.15 0.11
C PHE A 107 -35.11 -3.45 -1.02
N PRO A 108 -35.37 -2.49 -1.92
CA PRO A 108 -36.27 -2.74 -3.04
C PRO A 108 -35.67 -3.79 -3.98
N GLU A 109 -36.52 -4.67 -4.51
CA GLU A 109 -36.12 -5.70 -5.47
C GLU A 109 -35.57 -5.09 -6.78
N VAL A 110 -36.01 -3.88 -7.14
CA VAL A 110 -35.59 -3.18 -8.36
C VAL A 110 -35.25 -1.72 -8.05
N ILE A 111 -34.09 -1.28 -8.51
CA ILE A 111 -33.65 0.12 -8.42
C ILE A 111 -33.78 0.76 -9.81
N HIS A 112 -34.64 1.77 -9.92
CA HIS A 112 -34.75 2.56 -11.15
C HIS A 112 -33.74 3.72 -11.12
N TYR A 113 -32.81 3.73 -12.07
CA TYR A 113 -31.89 4.83 -12.27
C TYR A 113 -32.16 5.51 -13.62
N TYR A 114 -32.20 6.84 -13.62
CA TYR A 114 -32.31 7.62 -14.84
C TYR A 114 -30.91 7.99 -15.33
N ALA A 115 -30.57 7.54 -16.54
CA ALA A 115 -29.33 7.89 -17.21
C ALA A 115 -29.64 8.56 -18.56
N ASP A 116 -28.89 9.62 -18.85
CA ASP A 116 -28.94 10.30 -20.15
C ASP A 116 -28.27 9.41 -21.21
N ALA A 117 -29.05 8.98 -22.20
CA ALA A 117 -28.59 8.01 -23.20
C ALA A 117 -27.38 8.50 -24.01
N ASP A 118 -27.29 9.81 -24.29
CA ASP A 118 -26.20 10.37 -25.10
C ASP A 118 -24.92 10.50 -24.26
N LYS A 119 -25.03 10.94 -23.00
CA LYS A 119 -23.87 10.96 -22.09
C LYS A 119 -23.36 9.56 -21.79
N THR A 120 -24.27 8.61 -21.57
CA THR A 120 -23.90 7.21 -21.35
C THR A 120 -23.21 6.63 -22.58
N ARG A 121 -23.67 6.95 -23.80
CA ARG A 121 -23.00 6.51 -25.04
C ARG A 121 -21.55 6.99 -25.11
N ILE A 122 -21.32 8.29 -24.89
CA ILE A 122 -19.98 8.90 -24.94
C ILE A 122 -19.05 8.23 -23.93
N GLU A 123 -19.53 8.00 -22.70
CA GLU A 123 -18.73 7.42 -21.64
C GLU A 123 -18.37 5.95 -21.90
N ILE A 124 -19.31 5.17 -22.43
CA ILE A 124 -19.05 3.77 -22.80
C ILE A 124 -18.02 3.69 -23.93
N GLU A 125 -18.12 4.57 -24.94
CA GLU A 125 -17.13 4.64 -26.01
C GLU A 125 -15.72 5.00 -25.48
N ARG A 126 -15.65 5.91 -24.49
CA ARG A 126 -14.41 6.24 -23.78
C ARG A 126 -13.83 5.02 -23.07
N LEU A 127 -14.64 4.32 -22.27
CA LEU A 127 -14.23 3.12 -21.53
C LEU A 127 -13.75 1.99 -22.46
N ILE A 128 -14.41 1.80 -23.60
CA ILE A 128 -13.98 0.81 -24.61
C ILE A 128 -12.62 1.19 -25.18
N LYS A 129 -12.40 2.48 -25.48
CA LYS A 129 -11.12 2.96 -26.01
C LYS A 129 -9.97 2.83 -25.02
N GLU A 130 -10.24 3.04 -23.74
CA GLU A 130 -9.26 2.93 -22.65
C GLU A 130 -9.04 1.49 -22.18
N GLY A 131 -9.88 0.54 -22.62
CA GLY A 131 -9.79 -0.87 -22.26
C GLY A 131 -10.40 -1.22 -20.89
N GLU A 132 -11.08 -0.26 -20.25
CA GLU A 132 -11.70 -0.41 -18.92
C GLU A 132 -13.12 -1.00 -18.98
N TRP A 133 -13.67 -1.19 -20.19
CA TRP A 133 -15.04 -1.66 -20.38
C TRP A 133 -15.25 -3.15 -20.06
N ASP A 134 -14.21 -3.97 -20.18
CA ASP A 134 -14.35 -5.43 -20.20
C ASP A 134 -14.38 -6.02 -18.77
N ASN A 135 -15.58 -6.15 -18.19
CA ASN A 135 -15.78 -6.74 -16.86
C ASN A 135 -16.41 -8.14 -16.99
N LYS A 136 -15.69 -9.15 -16.48
CA LYS A 136 -16.08 -10.57 -16.55
C LYS A 136 -17.39 -10.90 -15.81
N GLU A 137 -17.81 -10.10 -14.83
CA GLU A 137 -18.98 -10.41 -13.99
C GLU A 137 -20.33 -10.07 -14.65
N PHE A 138 -20.38 -9.09 -15.57
CA PHE A 138 -21.65 -8.53 -16.06
C PHE A 138 -21.82 -8.54 -17.59
N ILE A 139 -21.16 -9.46 -18.30
CA ILE A 139 -21.13 -9.53 -19.78
C ILE A 139 -22.53 -9.43 -20.41
N LYS A 140 -23.50 -10.22 -19.93
CA LYS A 140 -24.88 -10.20 -20.48
C LYS A 140 -25.58 -8.85 -20.34
N MET A 141 -25.30 -8.13 -19.25
CA MET A 141 -25.88 -6.81 -19.01
C MET A 141 -25.22 -5.77 -19.93
N GLN A 142 -23.91 -5.87 -20.13
CA GLN A 142 -23.16 -4.99 -21.04
C GLN A 142 -23.62 -5.16 -22.49
N GLU A 143 -23.79 -6.40 -22.97
CA GLU A 143 -24.31 -6.67 -24.31
C GLU A 143 -25.69 -6.04 -24.52
N LYS A 144 -26.61 -6.23 -23.57
CA LYS A 144 -27.95 -5.65 -23.61
C LYS A 144 -27.91 -4.12 -23.59
N LEU A 145 -26.98 -3.53 -22.83
CA LEU A 145 -26.81 -2.08 -22.76
C LEU A 145 -26.29 -1.51 -24.09
N LEU A 146 -25.30 -2.16 -24.70
CA LEU A 146 -24.78 -1.78 -26.03
C LEU A 146 -25.86 -1.86 -27.11
N GLU A 147 -26.69 -2.90 -27.07
CA GLU A 147 -27.84 -3.06 -27.96
C GLU A 147 -28.86 -1.92 -27.78
N GLN A 148 -29.25 -1.63 -26.54
CA GLN A 148 -30.22 -0.55 -26.23
C GLN A 148 -29.70 0.84 -26.64
N LEU A 149 -28.39 1.09 -26.48
CA LEU A 149 -27.75 2.37 -26.83
C LEU A 149 -27.37 2.48 -28.32
N GLN A 150 -27.59 1.42 -29.10
CA GLN A 150 -27.26 1.28 -30.52
C GLN A 150 -25.77 1.51 -30.82
N ILE A 151 -24.90 1.15 -29.87
CA ILE A 151 -23.46 1.27 -30.03
C ILE A 151 -22.99 0.09 -30.87
N LYS A 152 -22.42 0.36 -32.06
CA LYS A 152 -21.77 -0.66 -32.89
C LYS A 152 -20.46 -1.10 -32.23
N HIS A 153 -20.56 -1.95 -31.23
CA HIS A 153 -19.44 -2.69 -30.71
C HIS A 153 -19.31 -4.00 -31.50
N ASN A 154 -18.17 -4.23 -32.15
CA ASN A 154 -17.90 -5.51 -32.80
C ASN A 154 -17.19 -6.41 -31.78
N PRO A 155 -17.91 -7.33 -31.09
CA PRO A 155 -17.29 -8.20 -30.09
C PRO A 155 -16.25 -9.11 -30.73
N ASN A 156 -16.29 -9.34 -32.06
CA ASN A 156 -15.41 -10.30 -32.73
C ASN A 156 -13.92 -9.94 -32.66
N GLY A 157 -13.57 -8.65 -32.48
CA GLY A 157 -12.19 -8.26 -32.20
C GLY A 157 -11.76 -8.68 -30.79
N ASN A 158 -12.61 -8.40 -29.80
CA ASN A 158 -12.35 -8.71 -28.39
C ASN A 158 -12.48 -10.20 -28.07
N VAL A 159 -13.39 -10.95 -28.71
CA VAL A 159 -13.51 -12.41 -28.54
C VAL A 159 -12.24 -13.11 -29.00
N VAL A 160 -11.67 -12.70 -30.14
CA VAL A 160 -10.39 -13.25 -30.64
C VAL A 160 -9.23 -12.85 -29.73
N ILE A 161 -9.24 -11.62 -29.19
CA ILE A 161 -8.25 -11.16 -28.21
C ILE A 161 -8.39 -11.93 -26.88
N LEU A 162 -9.61 -12.19 -26.42
CA LEU A 162 -9.92 -12.91 -25.18
C LEU A 162 -9.57 -14.39 -25.29
N GLU A 163 -9.85 -15.03 -26.43
CA GLU A 163 -9.38 -16.39 -26.72
C GLU A 163 -7.85 -16.44 -26.72
N LYS A 164 -7.18 -15.48 -27.37
CA LYS A 164 -5.71 -15.36 -27.35
C LYS A 164 -5.17 -15.13 -25.94
N LEU A 165 -5.80 -14.29 -25.13
CA LEU A 165 -5.43 -14.02 -23.74
C LEU A 165 -5.60 -15.28 -22.87
N SER A 166 -6.72 -15.99 -23.00
CA SER A 166 -6.94 -17.25 -22.26
C SER A 166 -5.96 -18.36 -22.68
N ALA A 167 -5.54 -18.37 -23.94
CA ALA A 167 -4.49 -19.27 -24.42
C ALA A 167 -3.10 -18.86 -23.88
N LEU A 168 -2.84 -17.55 -23.76
CA LEU A 168 -1.61 -17.02 -23.20
C LEU A 168 -1.49 -17.33 -21.70
N GLU A 169 -2.57 -17.17 -20.94
CA GLU A 169 -2.65 -17.49 -19.51
C GLU A 169 -2.40 -18.99 -19.26
N LYS A 170 -3.02 -19.87 -20.08
CA LYS A 170 -2.75 -21.31 -20.03
C LYS A 170 -1.29 -21.64 -20.36
N LEU A 171 -0.70 -20.94 -21.31
CA LEU A 171 0.69 -21.12 -21.71
C LEU A 171 1.64 -20.68 -20.58
N GLU A 172 1.41 -19.53 -19.98
CA GLU A 172 2.15 -19.00 -18.82
C GLU A 172 2.09 -19.98 -17.63
N THR A 173 0.90 -20.50 -17.33
CA THR A 173 0.71 -21.51 -16.28
C THR A 173 1.52 -22.78 -16.58
N SER A 174 1.53 -23.22 -17.84
CA SER A 174 2.34 -24.38 -18.27
C SER A 174 3.85 -24.13 -18.17
N TYR A 175 4.31 -22.92 -18.46
CA TYR A 175 5.72 -22.55 -18.28
C TYR A 175 6.13 -22.51 -16.81
N HIS A 176 5.30 -21.94 -15.93
CA HIS A 176 5.56 -21.96 -14.49
C HIS A 176 5.66 -23.38 -13.93
N GLU A 177 4.77 -24.28 -14.33
CA GLU A 177 4.82 -25.68 -13.90
C GLU A 177 6.09 -26.39 -14.40
N LYS A 178 6.55 -26.08 -15.62
CA LYS A 178 7.83 -26.60 -16.15
C LYS A 178 9.04 -26.04 -15.41
N LEU A 179 9.04 -24.76 -15.06
CA LEU A 179 10.11 -24.13 -14.28
C LEU A 179 10.23 -24.74 -12.89
N GLU A 180 9.10 -25.00 -12.22
CA GLU A 180 9.09 -25.68 -10.92
C GLU A 180 9.66 -27.10 -11.00
N LYS A 181 9.36 -27.84 -12.08
CA LYS A 181 9.94 -29.17 -12.31
C LYS A 181 11.44 -29.09 -12.59
N LEU A 182 11.92 -28.02 -13.22
CA LEU A 182 13.34 -27.82 -13.51
C LEU A 182 14.15 -27.55 -12.22
N ASP A 183 13.61 -26.74 -11.32
CA ASP A 183 14.23 -26.42 -10.01
C ASP A 183 14.34 -27.68 -9.12
N LYS A 184 13.32 -28.54 -9.16
CA LYS A 184 13.35 -29.87 -8.52
C LYS A 184 14.43 -30.80 -9.12
N LEU A 185 14.77 -30.63 -10.40
CA LEU A 185 15.81 -31.41 -11.06
C LEU A 185 17.21 -30.91 -10.66
N GLU A 186 17.40 -29.59 -10.62
CA GLU A 186 18.66 -28.95 -10.22
C GLU A 186 19.03 -29.28 -8.77
N THR A 187 18.05 -29.24 -7.86
CA THR A 187 18.25 -29.66 -6.46
C THR A 187 18.62 -31.14 -6.32
N LEU A 188 18.04 -32.01 -7.16
CA LEU A 188 18.39 -33.42 -7.21
C LEU A 188 19.83 -33.62 -7.71
N GLU A 189 20.21 -32.94 -8.79
CA GLU A 189 21.56 -32.99 -9.38
C GLU A 189 22.62 -32.56 -8.36
N LYS A 190 22.38 -31.48 -7.63
CA LYS A 190 23.26 -31.01 -6.55
C LYS A 190 23.42 -32.07 -5.45
N SER A 191 22.32 -32.74 -5.07
CA SER A 191 22.35 -33.83 -4.09
C SER A 191 23.18 -35.03 -4.57
N TYR A 192 23.10 -35.38 -5.86
CA TYR A 192 23.91 -36.43 -6.46
C TYR A 192 25.39 -36.06 -6.49
N CYS A 193 25.74 -34.82 -6.85
CA CYS A 193 27.12 -34.33 -6.82
C CYS A 193 27.73 -34.42 -5.42
N GLU A 194 27.01 -33.98 -4.37
CA GLU A 194 27.48 -34.08 -2.99
C GLU A 194 27.68 -35.53 -2.54
N LYS A 195 26.82 -36.46 -2.97
CA LYS A 195 26.99 -37.88 -2.68
C LYS A 195 28.22 -38.46 -3.39
N SER A 196 28.45 -38.10 -4.65
CA SER A 196 29.63 -38.51 -5.41
C SER A 196 30.92 -38.06 -4.70
N GLU A 197 30.99 -36.81 -4.29
CA GLU A 197 32.18 -36.27 -3.63
C GLU A 197 32.47 -36.96 -2.28
N LYS A 198 31.42 -37.37 -1.55
CA LYS A 198 31.58 -38.15 -0.31
C LYS A 198 32.11 -39.56 -0.58
N ILE A 199 31.69 -40.19 -1.68
CA ILE A 199 32.20 -41.51 -2.10
C ILE A 199 33.67 -41.42 -2.45
N ASP A 200 34.08 -40.42 -3.24
CA ASP A 200 35.48 -40.21 -3.62
C ASP A 200 36.39 -40.03 -2.39
N LYS A 201 35.92 -39.26 -1.40
CA LYS A 201 36.63 -39.10 -0.11
C LYS A 201 36.75 -40.42 0.66
N LEU A 202 35.71 -41.25 0.62
CA LEU A 202 35.71 -42.56 1.28
C LEU A 202 36.72 -43.51 0.61
N GLU A 203 36.77 -43.50 -0.72
CA GLU A 203 37.68 -44.33 -1.51
C GLU A 203 39.15 -44.00 -1.21
N ILE A 204 39.48 -42.70 -1.13
CA ILE A 204 40.82 -42.24 -0.72
C ILE A 204 41.17 -42.71 0.71
N LEU A 205 40.21 -42.65 1.64
CA LEU A 205 40.43 -43.04 3.04
C LEU A 205 40.66 -44.56 3.14
N VAL A 206 39.89 -45.36 2.40
CA VAL A 206 40.07 -46.82 2.31
C VAL A 206 41.43 -47.16 1.72
N TYR A 207 41.83 -46.49 0.63
CA TYR A 207 43.15 -46.70 0.03
C TYR A 207 44.28 -46.41 1.03
N ASN A 208 44.20 -45.27 1.73
CA ASN A 208 45.19 -44.88 2.75
C ASN A 208 45.23 -45.86 3.95
N LEU A 209 44.09 -46.43 4.35
CA LEU A 209 44.03 -47.43 5.40
C LEU A 209 44.71 -48.73 4.96
N ILE A 210 44.42 -49.19 3.74
CA ILE A 210 45.01 -50.42 3.17
C ILE A 210 46.53 -50.28 3.04
N THR A 211 47.01 -49.16 2.49
CA THR A 211 48.46 -48.91 2.38
C THR A 211 49.13 -48.81 3.74
N GLY A 212 48.51 -48.12 4.72
CA GLY A 212 49.02 -48.05 6.09
C GLY A 212 49.10 -49.42 6.78
N ILE A 213 48.10 -50.28 6.60
CA ILE A 213 48.14 -51.67 7.10
C ILE A 213 49.28 -52.43 6.42
N MET A 214 49.41 -52.33 5.09
CA MET A 214 50.45 -53.03 4.34
C MET A 214 51.87 -52.60 4.75
N ASP A 215 52.09 -51.30 4.94
CA ASP A 215 53.36 -50.76 5.44
C ASP A 215 53.68 -51.22 6.87
N SER A 216 52.67 -51.30 7.75
CA SER A 216 52.84 -51.79 9.12
C SER A 216 53.17 -53.29 9.19
N VAL A 217 52.62 -54.10 8.29
CA VAL A 217 52.93 -55.52 8.15
C VAL A 217 54.36 -55.72 7.61
N LEU A 218 54.78 -54.92 6.62
CA LEU A 218 56.16 -54.94 6.10
C LEU A 218 57.22 -54.51 7.13
N LEU A 219 56.85 -53.67 8.12
CA LEU A 219 57.74 -53.30 9.23
C LEU A 219 57.89 -54.40 10.29
N LEU A 220 56.89 -55.27 10.44
CA LEU A 220 56.96 -56.45 11.32
C LEU A 220 57.78 -57.60 10.71
N ASP A 221 57.87 -57.66 9.38
CA ASP A 221 58.69 -58.64 8.64
C ASP A 221 60.16 -58.20 8.45
N ARG A 222 60.60 -57.10 9.08
CA ARG A 222 62.00 -56.66 9.00
C ARG A 222 62.85 -57.47 10.00
N PRO A 223 63.81 -58.31 9.55
CA PRO A 223 64.64 -59.11 10.45
C PRO A 223 65.56 -58.21 11.28
N VAL A 224 65.64 -58.50 12.59
CA VAL A 224 66.68 -58.00 13.52
C VAL A 224 68.00 -58.68 13.22
#